data_AF-A0A521FU87-F1
#
_entry.id   AF-A0A521FU87-F1
#
_cell.length_a   1.000
_cell.length_b   1.000
_cell.length_c   1.000
_cell.angle_alpha   90.00
_cell.angle_beta   90.00
_cell.angle_gamma   90.00
#
_symmetry.space_group_name_H-M   'P 1'
#
loop_
_entity.id
_entity.type
_entity.pdbx_description
1 polymer ?
#
loop_
_entity_poly.entity_id
_entity_poly.type
_entity_poly.pdbx_seq_one_letter_code
_entity_poly.pdbx_strand_id
1 'polypeptide(L)'
;MFRQTSVQDKFFEFFKECSHSKSHNARNSVHVNARNNVHAIHSTACYQIAMKNIWLERLIELVEKDQRSFRELSKAAGCGPNFVQQLIKDRKDPRASQLERLLQALGPGADLYVLTGLQLSNMDLEFLKTVSSLDADGRRAALTVLQKMQDIQSVQGPLRVAQDKEKPKAETSP
;
A
#
# COMPACT_ATOMS: atom_id res chain seq x y z
N MET A 1 -25.97 -18.75 5.27
CA MET A 1 -25.84 -17.37 4.71
C MET A 1 -24.62 -16.71 5.33
N PHE A 2 -23.47 -16.77 4.66
CA PHE A 2 -22.26 -16.04 5.08
C PHE A 2 -22.12 -14.80 4.20
N ARG A 3 -22.32 -13.61 4.76
CA ARG A 3 -22.01 -12.35 4.07
C ARG A 3 -20.49 -12.20 4.05
N GLN A 4 -19.88 -12.26 2.88
CA GLN A 4 -18.51 -11.81 2.67
C GLN A 4 -18.50 -10.30 2.93
N THR A 5 -17.87 -9.85 4.02
CA THR A 5 -17.61 -8.43 4.25
C THR A 5 -16.46 -8.01 3.34
N SER A 6 -16.72 -6.98 2.52
CA SER A 6 -15.76 -6.46 1.55
C SER A 6 -14.56 -5.87 2.27
N VAL A 7 -13.38 -5.91 1.64
CA VAL A 7 -12.17 -5.21 2.12
C VAL A 7 -12.45 -3.72 2.34
N GLN A 8 -13.39 -3.14 1.58
CA GLN A 8 -13.86 -1.77 1.74
C GLN A 8 -14.67 -1.55 3.03
N ASP A 9 -15.41 -2.55 3.51
CA ASP A 9 -16.14 -2.47 4.78
C ASP A 9 -15.18 -2.46 5.97
N LYS A 10 -14.10 -3.26 5.89
CA LYS A 10 -13.02 -3.25 6.88
C LYS A 10 -12.23 -1.95 6.85
N PHE A 11 -12.05 -1.36 5.66
CA PHE A 11 -11.40 -0.07 5.46
C PHE A 11 -12.22 1.10 6.06
N PHE A 12 -13.55 1.10 5.87
CA PHE A 12 -14.43 2.11 6.46
C PHE A 12 -14.60 1.94 7.97
N GLU A 13 -14.69 0.71 8.48
CA GLU A 13 -14.71 0.44 9.93
C GLU A 13 -13.40 0.88 10.59
N PHE A 14 -12.23 0.61 9.98
CA PHE A 14 -10.93 1.09 10.48
C PHE A 14 -10.87 2.62 10.56
N PHE A 15 -11.30 3.34 9.51
CA PHE A 15 -11.33 4.81 9.55
C PHE A 15 -12.33 5.36 10.56
N LYS A 16 -13.49 4.71 10.71
CA LYS A 16 -14.55 5.12 11.65
C LYS A 16 -14.14 4.86 13.09
N GLU A 17 -13.38 3.81 13.35
CA GLU A 17 -12.78 3.47 14.63
C GLU A 17 -11.61 4.41 14.98
N CYS A 18 -10.83 4.85 13.99
CA CYS A 18 -9.84 5.92 14.16
C CYS A 18 -10.47 7.32 14.34
N SER A 19 -11.66 7.59 13.74
CA SER A 19 -12.27 8.92 13.73
C SER A 19 -13.28 9.17 14.86
N HIS A 20 -13.72 8.14 15.59
CA HIS A 20 -14.64 8.27 16.74
C HIS A 20 -13.92 8.38 18.09
N SER A 21 -12.77 9.04 18.13
CA SER A 21 -12.27 9.68 19.36
C SER A 21 -13.09 10.93 19.69
N LYS A 22 -14.41 10.78 19.88
CA LYS A 22 -15.19 11.72 20.68
C LYS A 22 -15.22 11.19 22.10
N SER A 23 -14.19 11.51 22.86
CA SER A 23 -14.39 11.69 24.29
C SER A 23 -13.88 13.07 24.69
N HIS A 24 -14.82 14.00 24.85
CA HIS A 24 -14.67 15.01 25.88
C HIS A 24 -14.60 14.24 27.20
N ASN A 25 -13.39 13.93 27.66
CA ASN A 25 -13.20 13.43 29.00
C ASN A 25 -12.00 14.16 29.62
N ALA A 26 -12.23 15.41 30.00
CA ALA A 26 -11.35 16.21 30.84
C ALA A 26 -11.21 15.64 32.28
N ARG A 27 -11.59 14.38 32.52
CA ARG A 27 -11.42 13.66 33.79
C ARG A 27 -10.13 12.83 33.87
N ASN A 28 -9.40 12.64 32.77
CA ASN A 28 -8.17 11.83 32.75
C ASN A 28 -6.88 12.66 32.56
N SER A 29 -6.89 13.94 32.93
CA SER A 29 -5.66 14.76 32.99
C SER A 29 -4.81 14.50 34.23
N VAL A 30 -4.82 13.27 34.74
CA VAL A 30 -3.79 12.83 35.69
C VAL A 30 -2.59 12.46 34.83
N HIS A 31 -1.45 13.13 35.04
CA HIS A 31 -0.17 12.70 34.47
C HIS A 31 0.19 11.32 35.04
N VAL A 32 -0.41 10.27 34.50
CA VAL A 32 0.03 8.91 34.74
C VAL A 32 1.24 8.69 33.85
N ASN A 33 2.39 8.50 34.49
CA ASN A 33 3.66 8.18 33.87
C ASN A 33 3.43 7.18 32.72
N ALA A 34 3.62 7.62 31.47
CA ALA A 34 3.16 6.92 30.26
C ALA A 34 3.70 5.49 30.13
N ARG A 35 4.74 5.14 30.89
CA ARG A 35 5.32 3.79 31.01
C ARG A 35 4.35 2.71 31.50
N ASN A 36 3.29 3.07 32.24
CA ASN A 36 2.40 2.08 32.87
C ASN A 36 0.98 2.05 32.29
N ASN A 37 0.72 2.77 31.19
CA ASN A 37 -0.60 2.74 30.58
C ASN A 37 -0.72 1.51 29.66
N VAL A 38 -1.35 0.44 30.18
CA VAL A 38 -1.52 -0.85 29.49
C VAL A 38 -2.19 -0.68 28.11
N HIS A 39 -3.13 0.26 27.97
CA HIS A 39 -3.77 0.56 26.69
C HIS A 39 -2.86 1.28 25.69
N ALA A 40 -1.93 2.12 26.16
CA ALA A 40 -0.91 2.73 25.31
C ALA A 40 0.12 1.68 24.86
N ILE A 41 0.46 0.71 25.71
CA ILE A 41 1.44 -0.34 25.40
C ILE A 41 0.92 -1.26 24.28
N HIS A 42 -0.34 -1.70 24.32
CA HIS A 42 -0.88 -2.60 23.29
C HIS A 42 -1.09 -1.92 21.93
N SER A 43 -1.56 -0.68 21.91
CA SER A 43 -1.68 0.10 20.66
C SER A 43 -0.30 0.39 20.05
N THR A 44 0.70 0.72 20.87
CA THR A 44 2.08 0.91 20.42
C THR A 44 2.71 -0.40 19.94
N ALA A 45 2.40 -1.53 20.57
CA ALA A 45 2.91 -2.85 20.17
C ALA A 45 2.32 -3.33 18.85
N CYS A 46 1.01 -3.20 18.63
CA CYS A 46 0.38 -3.52 17.34
C CYS A 46 0.89 -2.61 16.22
N TYR A 47 1.08 -1.31 16.52
CA TYR A 47 1.76 -0.38 15.61
C TYR A 47 3.19 -0.85 15.30
N GLN A 48 3.97 -1.22 16.32
CA GLN A 48 5.32 -1.74 16.14
C GLN A 48 5.36 -3.07 15.37
N ILE A 49 4.41 -3.99 15.54
CA ILE A 49 4.42 -5.29 14.85
C ILE A 49 4.01 -5.13 13.37
N ALA A 50 2.97 -4.35 13.09
CA ALA A 50 2.52 -4.12 11.71
C ALA A 50 3.49 -3.22 10.92
N MET A 51 4.20 -2.30 11.59
CA MET A 51 5.07 -1.30 10.96
C MET A 51 6.57 -1.48 11.20
N LYS A 52 7.12 -2.37 12.05
CA LYS A 52 8.58 -2.29 12.26
C LYS A 52 9.44 -2.76 11.08
N ASN A 53 8.97 -3.68 10.23
CA ASN A 53 9.87 -4.27 9.21
C ASN A 53 9.32 -4.34 7.78
N ILE A 54 8.00 -4.42 7.60
CA ILE A 54 7.43 -4.66 6.26
C ILE A 54 7.56 -3.40 5.38
N TRP A 55 7.40 -2.20 5.93
CA TRP A 55 7.57 -0.96 5.14
C TRP A 55 9.01 -0.76 4.68
N LEU A 56 10.00 -1.12 5.51
CA LEU A 56 11.41 -0.97 5.15
C LEU A 56 11.78 -1.97 4.05
N GLU A 57 11.26 -3.20 4.12
CA GLU A 57 11.40 -4.19 3.05
C GLU A 57 10.81 -3.68 1.74
N ARG A 58 9.58 -3.14 1.76
CA ARG A 58 8.96 -2.51 0.57
C ARG A 58 9.76 -1.33 0.05
N LEU A 59 10.36 -0.53 0.93
CA LEU A 59 11.23 0.57 0.53
C LEU A 59 12.50 0.05 -0.15
N ILE A 60 13.12 -1.00 0.40
CA ILE A 60 14.28 -1.66 -0.20
C ILE A 60 13.93 -2.19 -1.59
N GLU A 61 12.79 -2.88 -1.73
CA GLU A 61 12.30 -3.36 -3.04
C GLU A 61 12.15 -2.23 -4.06
N LEU A 62 11.61 -1.08 -3.66
CA LEU A 62 11.51 0.08 -4.56
C LEU A 62 12.88 0.65 -4.93
N VAL A 63 13.80 0.71 -3.97
CA VAL A 63 15.16 1.20 -4.19
C VAL A 63 15.95 0.25 -5.08
N GLU A 64 15.76 -1.06 -4.97
CA GLU A 64 16.37 -2.08 -5.82
C GLU A 64 15.77 -2.11 -7.23
N LYS A 65 14.48 -1.81 -7.35
CA LYS A 65 13.80 -1.66 -8.65
C LYS A 65 14.27 -0.39 -9.37
N ASP A 66 14.74 0.61 -8.64
CA ASP A 66 15.33 1.80 -9.21
C ASP A 66 16.72 1.49 -9.80
N GLN A 67 17.00 1.99 -11.00
CA GLN A 67 18.25 1.73 -11.70
C GLN A 67 19.40 2.64 -11.25
N ARG A 68 19.10 3.63 -10.39
CA ARG A 68 20.07 4.60 -9.87
C ARG A 68 20.91 3.99 -8.74
N SER A 69 22.16 4.45 -8.61
CA SER A 69 22.99 4.05 -7.47
C SER A 69 22.47 4.64 -6.15
N PHE A 70 22.72 3.98 -5.02
CA PHE A 70 22.31 4.48 -3.69
C PHE A 70 22.81 5.90 -3.40
N ARG A 71 23.97 6.27 -3.93
CA ARG A 71 24.55 7.61 -3.79
C ARG A 71 23.80 8.65 -4.63
N GLU A 72 23.44 8.31 -5.86
CA GLU A 72 22.63 9.18 -6.72
C GLU A 72 21.23 9.37 -6.14
N LEU A 73 20.62 8.30 -5.63
CA LEU A 73 19.32 8.38 -4.95
C LEU A 73 19.37 9.26 -3.71
N SER A 74 20.41 9.08 -2.88
CA SER A 74 20.62 9.93 -1.69
C SER A 74 20.77 11.40 -2.07
N LYS A 75 21.49 11.69 -3.16
CA LYS A 75 21.68 13.04 -3.68
C LYS A 75 20.38 13.62 -4.25
N ALA A 76 19.61 12.83 -5.00
CA ALA A 76 18.32 13.23 -5.56
C ALA A 76 17.31 13.58 -4.47
N ALA A 77 17.32 12.84 -3.35
CA ALA A 77 16.52 13.14 -2.16
C ALA A 77 17.04 14.34 -1.34
N GLY A 78 18.15 14.98 -1.72
CA GLY A 78 18.77 16.04 -0.92
C GLY A 78 19.20 15.58 0.48
N CYS A 79 19.50 14.30 0.61
CA CYS A 79 19.99 13.68 1.84
C CYS A 79 21.53 13.54 1.79
N GLY A 80 22.14 13.20 2.94
CA GLY A 80 23.58 12.95 3.01
C GLY A 80 23.99 11.83 2.03
N PRO A 81 25.23 11.87 1.48
CA PRO A 81 25.63 11.00 0.36
C PRO A 81 25.55 9.49 0.64
N ASN A 82 25.62 9.10 1.91
CA ASN A 82 25.56 7.69 2.35
C ASN A 82 24.23 7.34 3.03
N PHE A 83 23.22 8.22 2.96
CA PHE A 83 21.98 8.07 3.70
C PHE A 83 21.25 6.78 3.36
N VAL A 84 21.01 6.51 2.07
CA VAL A 84 20.31 5.30 1.62
C VAL A 84 21.11 4.04 1.99
N GLN A 85 22.43 4.09 1.83
CA GLN A 85 23.30 2.97 2.21
C GLN A 85 23.23 2.66 3.72
N GLN A 86 23.28 3.69 4.58
CA GLN A 86 23.15 3.54 6.03
C GLN A 86 21.74 3.11 6.44
N LEU A 87 20.71 3.63 5.77
CA LEU A 87 19.31 3.25 6.00
C LEU A 87 19.10 1.74 5.80
N ILE A 88 19.63 1.19 4.69
CA ILE A 88 19.50 -0.23 4.36
C ILE A 88 20.38 -1.08 5.28
N LYS A 89 21.64 -0.68 5.48
CA LYS A 89 22.62 -1.45 6.25
C LYS A 89 22.29 -1.50 7.74
N ASP A 90 22.00 -0.35 8.33
CA ASP A 90 21.83 -0.22 9.78
C ASP A 90 20.37 -0.40 10.19
N ARG A 91 19.45 -0.55 9.21
CA ARG A 91 17.99 -0.60 9.39
C ARG A 91 17.47 0.48 10.35
N LYS A 92 18.10 1.66 10.28
CA LYS A 92 17.84 2.75 11.21
C LYS A 92 16.61 3.52 10.77
N ASP A 93 15.71 3.78 11.70
CA ASP A 93 14.53 4.60 11.44
C ASP A 93 14.95 6.01 10.96
N PRO A 94 14.62 6.39 9.72
CA PRO A 94 14.92 7.72 9.20
C PRO A 94 13.98 8.76 9.84
N ARG A 95 14.41 10.01 9.88
CA ARG A 95 13.49 11.10 10.24
C ARG A 95 12.39 11.20 9.18
N ALA A 96 11.17 11.54 9.58
CA ALA A 96 10.02 11.65 8.67
C ALA A 96 10.32 12.53 7.44
N SER A 97 11.00 13.67 7.62
CA SER A 97 11.38 14.57 6.52
C SER A 97 12.45 14.00 5.59
N GLN A 98 13.27 13.03 6.04
CA GLN A 98 14.24 12.35 5.18
C GLN A 98 13.57 11.24 4.38
N LEU A 99 12.62 10.52 5.00
CA LEU A 99 11.82 9.51 4.34
C LEU A 99 10.93 10.13 3.25
N GLU A 100 10.23 11.22 3.55
CA GLU A 100 9.40 11.94 2.58
C GLU A 100 10.19 12.33 1.33
N ARG A 101 11.36 12.93 1.50
CA ARG A 101 12.23 13.32 0.37
C ARG A 101 12.73 12.12 -0.43
N LEU A 102 13.02 11.01 0.23
CA LEU A 102 13.41 9.77 -0.45
C LEU A 102 12.25 9.20 -1.27
N LEU A 103 11.04 9.17 -0.71
CA LEU A 103 9.84 8.70 -1.41
C LEU A 103 9.51 9.58 -2.62
N GLN A 104 9.61 10.91 -2.48
CA GLN A 104 9.47 11.84 -3.59
C GLN A 104 10.50 11.60 -4.69
N ALA A 105 11.76 11.29 -4.31
CA ALA A 105 12.82 10.99 -5.27
C ALA A 105 12.60 9.65 -6.00
N LEU A 106 11.97 8.66 -5.37
CA LEU A 106 11.62 7.36 -5.96
C LEU A 106 10.48 7.45 -6.97
N GLY A 107 9.59 8.44 -6.82
CA GLY A 107 8.55 8.76 -7.80
C GLY A 107 7.12 8.66 -7.25
N PRO A 108 6.12 8.93 -8.11
CA PRO A 108 4.72 8.97 -7.70
C PRO A 108 4.21 7.58 -7.27
N GLY A 109 3.53 7.52 -6.12
CA GLY A 109 2.96 6.29 -5.56
C GLY A 109 3.92 5.44 -4.72
N ALA A 110 5.20 5.83 -4.63
CA ALA A 110 6.17 5.15 -3.77
C ALA A 110 5.79 5.24 -2.28
N ASP A 111 5.27 6.38 -1.86
CA ASP A 111 4.73 6.63 -0.53
C ASP A 111 3.58 5.69 -0.18
N LEU A 112 2.63 5.54 -1.09
CA LEU A 112 1.48 4.67 -0.90
C LEU A 112 1.90 3.22 -0.82
N TYR A 113 2.79 2.76 -1.71
CA TYR A 113 3.30 1.39 -1.67
C TYR A 113 4.03 1.09 -0.36
N VAL A 114 4.95 1.96 0.07
CA VAL A 114 5.73 1.73 1.29
C VAL A 114 4.83 1.65 2.52
N LEU A 115 3.88 2.58 2.64
CA LEU A 115 2.98 2.64 3.81
C LEU A 115 1.91 1.55 3.81
N THR A 116 1.30 1.26 2.66
CA THR A 116 0.11 0.39 2.59
C THR A 116 0.38 -0.98 1.96
N GLY A 117 1.43 -1.10 1.17
CA GLY A 117 1.71 -2.27 0.32
C GLY A 117 0.93 -2.27 -0.99
N LEU A 118 0.11 -1.24 -1.25
CA LEU A 118 -0.66 -1.15 -2.48
C LEU A 118 0.20 -0.64 -3.61
N GLN A 119 0.45 -1.49 -4.61
CA GLN A 119 1.16 -1.09 -5.81
C GLN A 119 0.16 -0.53 -6.82
N LEU A 120 0.27 0.76 -7.12
CA LEU A 120 -0.55 1.41 -8.13
C LEU A 120 0.21 1.52 -9.44
N SER A 121 -0.47 1.25 -10.55
CA SER A 121 0.04 1.58 -11.88
C SER A 121 -0.11 3.08 -12.14
N ASN A 122 0.61 3.59 -13.16
CA ASN A 122 0.44 4.96 -13.61
C ASN A 122 -1.01 5.25 -14.04
N MET A 123 -1.69 4.25 -14.63
CA MET A 123 -3.10 4.36 -15.01
C MET A 123 -4.00 4.51 -13.79
N ASP A 124 -3.74 3.76 -12.71
CA ASP A 124 -4.52 3.86 -11.47
C ASP A 124 -4.33 5.22 -10.82
N LEU A 125 -3.11 5.76 -10.84
CA LEU A 125 -2.81 7.10 -10.32
C LEU A 125 -3.55 8.19 -11.11
N GLU A 126 -3.53 8.12 -12.44
CA GLU A 126 -4.28 9.05 -13.29
C GLU A 126 -5.78 8.95 -13.07
N PHE A 127 -6.30 7.73 -12.93
CA PHE A 127 -7.69 7.48 -12.61
C PHE A 127 -8.07 8.09 -11.26
N LEU A 128 -7.31 7.83 -10.20
CA LEU A 128 -7.55 8.41 -8.87
C LEU A 128 -7.48 9.93 -8.90
N LYS A 129 -6.51 10.52 -9.61
CA LYS A 129 -6.41 11.96 -9.80
C LYS A 129 -7.65 12.54 -10.49
N THR A 130 -8.14 11.86 -11.52
CA THR A 130 -9.32 12.29 -12.26
C THR A 130 -10.58 12.19 -11.39
N VAL A 131 -10.80 11.05 -10.73
CA VAL A 131 -11.98 10.82 -9.87
C VAL A 131 -11.99 11.74 -8.65
N SER A 132 -10.82 12.02 -8.07
CA SER A 132 -10.72 12.95 -6.93
C SER A 132 -11.01 14.40 -7.30
N SER A 133 -10.82 14.78 -8.57
CA SER A 133 -11.16 16.12 -9.08
C SER A 133 -12.66 16.33 -9.33
N LEU A 134 -13.45 15.25 -9.43
CA LEU A 134 -14.90 15.33 -9.60
C LEU A 134 -15.58 15.77 -8.30
N ASP A 135 -16.80 16.29 -8.41
CA ASP A 135 -17.67 16.55 -7.28
C ASP A 135 -18.34 15.26 -6.75
N ALA A 136 -19.13 15.38 -5.69
CA ALA A 136 -19.73 14.20 -5.05
C ALA A 136 -20.68 13.43 -5.99
N ASP A 137 -21.42 14.15 -6.83
CA ASP A 137 -22.37 13.55 -7.77
C ASP A 137 -21.65 12.95 -8.98
N GLY A 138 -20.62 13.62 -9.51
CA GLY A 138 -19.74 13.07 -10.53
C GLY A 138 -19.06 11.77 -10.09
N ARG A 139 -18.57 11.70 -8.84
CA ARG A 139 -17.99 10.45 -8.29
C ARG A 139 -19.02 9.32 -8.19
N ARG A 140 -20.27 9.61 -7.78
CA ARG A 140 -21.35 8.60 -7.71
C ARG A 140 -21.74 8.08 -9.10
N ALA A 141 -21.82 8.97 -10.08
CA ALA A 141 -22.11 8.59 -11.46
C ALA A 141 -21.00 7.70 -12.02
N ALA A 142 -19.73 8.08 -11.83
CA ALA A 142 -18.58 7.29 -12.24
C ALA A 142 -18.58 5.90 -11.59
N LEU A 143 -18.82 5.83 -10.27
CA LEU A 143 -18.92 4.56 -9.55
C LEU A 143 -20.01 3.66 -10.14
N THR A 144 -21.19 4.22 -10.43
CA THR A 144 -22.32 3.48 -11.01
C THR A 144 -21.98 2.88 -12.37
N VAL A 145 -21.28 3.64 -13.22
CA VAL A 145 -20.86 3.15 -14.54
C VAL A 145 -19.85 2.01 -14.40
N LEU A 146 -18.85 2.16 -13.54
CA LEU A 146 -17.82 1.15 -13.33
C LEU A 146 -18.39 -0.15 -12.77
N GLN A 147 -19.33 -0.07 -11.84
CA GLN A 147 -20.03 -1.24 -11.30
C GLN A 147 -20.80 -1.99 -12.40
N LYS A 148 -21.54 -1.28 -13.23
CA LYS A 148 -22.25 -1.88 -14.38
C LYS A 148 -21.30 -2.55 -15.36
N MET A 149 -20.13 -1.95 -15.63
CA MET A 149 -19.12 -2.55 -16.52
C MET A 149 -18.51 -3.82 -15.93
N GLN A 150 -18.31 -3.87 -14.61
CA GLN A 150 -17.79 -5.04 -13.91
C GLN A 150 -18.77 -6.21 -13.98
N ASP A 151 -20.07 -5.94 -13.78
CA ASP A 151 -21.11 -6.97 -13.87
C ASP A 151 -21.17 -7.60 -15.27
N ILE A 152 -21.01 -6.80 -16.33
CA ILE A 152 -21.02 -7.28 -17.73
C ILE A 152 -19.83 -8.23 -18.01
N GLN A 153 -18.65 -7.94 -17.48
CA GLN A 153 -17.47 -8.80 -17.69
C GLN A 153 -17.57 -10.15 -16.97
N SER A 154 -18.30 -10.22 -15.85
CA SER A 154 -18.53 -11.49 -15.14
C SER A 154 -19.39 -12.49 -15.93
N VAL A 155 -20.13 -12.02 -16.95
CA VAL A 155 -20.99 -12.86 -17.80
C VAL A 155 -20.21 -13.45 -18.99
N GLN A 156 -19.00 -12.96 -19.29
CA GLN A 156 -18.19 -13.42 -20.43
C GLN A 156 -16.78 -13.87 -20.02
N GLY A 157 -16.65 -15.10 -19.49
CA GLY A 157 -15.41 -15.90 -19.59
C GLY A 157 -15.35 -17.12 -18.64
N PRO A 158 -14.84 -18.31 -19.06
CA PRO A 158 -14.02 -18.57 -20.24
C PRO A 158 -14.58 -19.65 -21.21
N LEU A 159 -14.53 -19.34 -22.51
CA LEU A 159 -14.44 -20.32 -23.60
C LEU A 159 -13.06 -20.16 -24.25
N ARG A 160 -12.37 -21.29 -24.45
CA ARG A 160 -11.03 -21.52 -25.06
C ARG A 160 -9.88 -21.49 -24.03
N VAL A 161 -9.04 -22.53 -23.92
CA VAL A 161 -8.30 -23.22 -24.99
C VAL A 161 -8.19 -24.72 -24.69
N ALA A 162 -8.83 -25.57 -25.50
CA ALA A 162 -8.47 -26.99 -25.58
C ALA A 162 -7.22 -27.06 -26.47
N GLN A 163 -6.10 -27.49 -25.90
CA GLN A 163 -4.88 -27.72 -26.66
C GLN A 163 -5.01 -29.02 -27.44
N ASP A 164 -5.02 -28.91 -28.77
CA ASP A 164 -4.55 -29.96 -29.67
C ASP A 164 -3.14 -30.36 -29.26
N LYS A 165 -2.99 -31.61 -28.81
CA LYS A 165 -1.71 -32.31 -28.77
C LYS A 165 -1.78 -33.48 -29.75
N GLU A 166 -1.64 -33.18 -31.04
CA GLU A 166 -1.09 -34.15 -31.98
C GLU A 166 0.41 -34.32 -31.66
N LYS A 167 0.79 -35.53 -31.25
CA LYS A 167 2.19 -35.97 -31.23
C LYS A 167 2.30 -37.21 -32.13
N PRO A 168 3.01 -37.16 -33.27
CA PRO A 168 3.28 -38.34 -34.06
C PRO A 168 4.30 -39.22 -33.35
N LYS A 169 3.96 -40.49 -33.15
CA LYS A 169 4.82 -41.53 -32.59
C LYS A 169 5.57 -42.19 -33.75
N ALA A 170 6.78 -41.71 -34.02
CA ALA A 170 7.77 -42.46 -34.78
C ALA A 170 8.61 -43.29 -33.78
N GLU A 171 8.76 -44.58 -34.06
CA GLU A 171 9.85 -45.50 -33.68
C GLU A 171 9.33 -46.94 -33.88
N THR A 172 9.58 -47.54 -35.05
CA THR A 172 10.73 -48.43 -35.36
C THR A 172 10.57 -49.80 -34.69
N SER A 173 10.22 -50.78 -35.53
CA SER A 173 10.12 -52.21 -35.23
C SER A 173 11.46 -52.93 -35.54
N PRO A 174 11.63 -54.19 -35.08
CA PRO A 174 12.86 -54.75 -34.51
C PRO A 174 13.98 -55.12 -35.48
#